data_AF-A0AAN8F3I2-F1
#
_entry.id   AF-A0AAN8F3I2-F1
#
_cell.length_a   1.000
_cell.length_b   1.000
_cell.length_c   1.000
_cell.angle_alpha   90.00
_cell.angle_beta   90.00
_cell.angle_gamma   90.00
#
_symmetry.space_group_name_H-M   'P 1'
#
loop_
_entity.id
_entity.type
_entity.pdbx_description
1 polymer ?
#
loop_
_entity_poly.entity_id
_entity_poly.type
_entity_poly.pdbx_seq_one_letter_code
_entity_poly.pdbx_strand_id
1 'polypeptide(L)'
;EILYTERSALAYTSTIAVAPVTIKKKDLLDLKVTFCRDKLSPIHWSVNYTYEESRTGKLSGNQLEPAIDTTVPLSFENKINIANNCGKDDICVPDLKVHATSDRDKFLIGTKDNTMMINVTVENGGEDSYETKLYFDVPEGFEYSGVVSTDEKVCNFRALKDGRVSGHSN
;
A
#
# COMPACT_ATOMS: atom_id res chain seq x y z
N GLU A 1 47.73 -48.76 4.66
CA GLU A 1 47.28 -47.48 4.05
C GLU A 1 45.97 -47.69 3.36
N ILE A 2 45.06 -46.76 3.61
CA ILE A 2 43.67 -46.70 3.18
C ILE A 2 43.61 -46.44 1.69
N LEU A 3 42.65 -47.02 0.97
CA LEU A 3 41.91 -46.37 -0.12
C LEU A 3 40.56 -47.11 -0.27
N TYR A 4 39.52 -46.55 0.34
CA TYR A 4 38.13 -46.96 0.15
C TYR A 4 37.61 -46.37 -1.16
N THR A 5 36.88 -47.19 -1.93
CA THR A 5 36.12 -46.80 -3.11
C THR A 5 34.95 -45.89 -2.73
N GLU A 6 34.92 -44.65 -3.23
CA GLU A 6 33.73 -43.80 -3.11
C GLU A 6 32.68 -44.19 -4.16
N ARG A 7 31.46 -44.44 -3.67
CA ARG A 7 30.25 -44.56 -4.49
C ARG A 7 29.85 -43.16 -4.94
N SER A 8 29.80 -42.96 -6.25
CA SER A 8 29.10 -41.83 -6.86
C SER A 8 27.61 -41.89 -6.51
N ALA A 9 27.15 -40.97 -5.66
CA ALA A 9 25.73 -40.68 -5.46
C ALA A 9 25.38 -39.42 -6.25
N LEU A 10 24.63 -39.58 -7.34
CA LEU A 10 24.03 -38.47 -8.07
C LEU A 10 22.84 -37.96 -7.27
N ALA A 11 22.99 -36.80 -6.63
CA ALA A 11 21.88 -36.09 -6.00
C ALA A 11 21.10 -35.34 -7.09
N TYR A 12 19.89 -35.81 -7.39
CA TYR A 12 18.92 -35.06 -8.20
C TYR A 12 18.08 -34.20 -7.25
N THR A 13 18.33 -32.89 -7.23
CA THR A 13 17.43 -31.91 -6.61
C THR A 13 16.42 -31.45 -7.67
N SER A 14 15.19 -31.96 -7.57
CA SER A 14 14.08 -31.51 -8.40
C SER A 14 13.41 -30.31 -7.73
N THR A 15 13.59 -29.11 -8.26
CA THR A 15 12.82 -27.93 -7.84
C THR A 15 11.44 -27.99 -8.49
N ILE A 16 10.41 -28.28 -7.69
CA ILE A 16 9.01 -28.15 -8.12
C ILE A 16 8.66 -26.66 -8.01
N ALA A 17 8.71 -25.93 -9.12
CA ALA A 17 8.14 -24.60 -9.18
C ALA A 17 6.62 -24.72 -9.30
N VAL A 18 5.90 -24.49 -8.20
CA VAL A 18 4.44 -24.34 -8.25
C VAL A 18 4.16 -22.96 -8.87
N ALA A 19 3.62 -22.94 -10.08
CA ALA A 19 3.19 -21.68 -10.68
C ALA A 19 2.03 -21.10 -9.85
N PRO A 20 2.04 -19.79 -9.54
CA PRO A 20 0.95 -19.19 -8.77
C PRO A 20 -0.36 -19.28 -9.57
N VAL A 21 -1.34 -20.02 -9.05
CA VAL A 21 -2.69 -20.05 -9.61
C VAL A 21 -3.45 -18.86 -9.05
N THR A 22 -3.85 -17.94 -9.93
CA THR A 22 -4.69 -16.79 -9.53
C THR A 22 -6.16 -17.16 -9.71
N ILE A 23 -6.90 -17.26 -8.62
CA ILE A 23 -8.36 -17.42 -8.64
C ILE A 23 -8.99 -16.04 -8.48
N LYS A 24 -9.77 -15.60 -9.47
CA LYS A 24 -10.54 -14.34 -9.41
C LYS A 24 -12.01 -14.67 -9.28
N LYS A 25 -12.63 -14.28 -8.17
CA LYS A 25 -14.09 -14.32 -7.98
C LYS A 25 -14.60 -12.89 -7.86
N LYS A 26 -15.68 -12.58 -8.60
CA LYS A 26 -16.35 -11.28 -8.56
C LYS A 26 -17.75 -11.50 -8.03
N ASP A 27 -18.00 -11.00 -6.83
CA ASP A 27 -19.34 -10.92 -6.26
C ASP A 27 -19.86 -9.47 -6.42
N LEU A 28 -21.12 -9.31 -6.85
CA LEU A 28 -21.74 -7.99 -7.02
C LEU A 28 -22.45 -7.63 -5.71
N LEU A 29 -22.11 -6.49 -5.11
CA LEU A 29 -22.79 -5.97 -3.93
C LEU A 29 -23.56 -4.71 -4.32
N ASP A 30 -24.89 -4.83 -4.41
CA ASP A 30 -25.77 -3.70 -4.70
C ASP A 30 -26.10 -2.92 -3.41
N LEU A 31 -25.35 -1.84 -3.17
CA LEU A 31 -25.56 -0.93 -2.05
C LEU A 31 -26.52 0.20 -2.44
N LYS A 32 -27.78 0.12 -1.99
CA LYS A 32 -28.78 1.18 -2.18
C LYS A 32 -28.81 2.13 -0.98
N VAL A 33 -28.10 3.25 -1.08
CA VAL A 33 -28.05 4.28 -0.03
C VAL A 33 -29.19 5.30 -0.23
N THR A 34 -30.39 4.99 0.27
CA THR A 34 -31.58 5.85 0.05
C THR A 34 -31.79 6.91 1.14
N PHE A 35 -31.40 6.63 2.38
CA PHE A 35 -31.56 7.53 3.52
C PHE A 35 -30.43 7.29 4.53
N CYS A 36 -29.19 7.61 4.14
CA CYS A 36 -28.08 7.64 5.08
C CYS A 36 -27.82 9.07 5.51
N ARG A 37 -27.85 9.31 6.83
CA ARG A 37 -27.57 10.62 7.44
C ARG A 37 -26.08 10.93 7.42
N ASP A 38 -25.25 9.89 7.45
CA ASP A 38 -23.80 10.00 7.32
C ASP A 38 -23.37 9.55 5.93
N LYS A 39 -22.97 10.51 5.10
CA LYS A 39 -22.45 10.29 3.74
C LYS A 39 -20.96 10.64 3.63
N LEU A 40 -20.33 11.06 4.74
CA LEU A 40 -18.94 11.49 4.76
C LEU A 40 -18.04 10.39 5.31
N SER A 41 -18.55 9.53 6.20
CA SER A 41 -17.80 8.38 6.67
C SER A 41 -17.64 7.32 5.57
N PRO A 42 -16.41 6.83 5.33
CA PRO A 42 -16.19 5.72 4.42
C PRO A 42 -16.84 4.43 4.91
N ILE A 43 -17.30 3.61 3.97
CA ILE A 43 -17.75 2.25 4.24
C ILE A 43 -16.52 1.34 4.23
N HIS A 44 -16.14 0.81 5.39
CA HIS A 44 -15.03 -0.14 5.52
C HIS A 44 -15.47 -1.56 5.14
N TRP A 45 -14.64 -2.29 4.41
CA TRP A 45 -14.83 -3.70 4.11
C TRP A 45 -13.55 -4.49 4.34
N SER A 46 -13.71 -5.75 4.70
CA SER A 46 -12.61 -6.68 4.98
C SER A 46 -12.92 -8.05 4.39
N VAL A 47 -11.92 -8.69 3.82
CA VAL A 47 -11.95 -10.07 3.35
C VAL A 47 -10.86 -10.84 4.07
N ASN A 48 -11.26 -11.85 4.83
CA ASN A 48 -10.35 -12.79 5.45
C ASN A 48 -10.31 -14.07 4.63
N TYR A 49 -9.13 -14.64 4.45
CA TYR A 49 -8.98 -15.95 3.84
C TYR A 49 -8.25 -16.89 4.78
N THR A 50 -8.65 -18.15 4.74
CA THR A 50 -8.04 -19.23 5.50
C THR A 50 -7.80 -20.41 4.56
N TYR A 51 -6.83 -21.23 4.92
CA TYR A 51 -6.59 -22.51 4.28
C TYR A 51 -7.12 -23.61 5.19
N GLU A 52 -8.00 -24.47 4.66
CA GLU A 52 -8.52 -25.62 5.40
C GLU A 52 -7.64 -26.83 5.09
N GLU A 53 -6.80 -27.20 6.06
CA GLU A 53 -5.86 -28.32 5.92
C GLU A 53 -6.58 -29.68 5.96
N SER A 54 -6.10 -30.64 5.17
CA SER A 54 -6.53 -32.02 5.26
C SER A 54 -6.05 -32.66 6.56
N ARG A 55 -6.88 -33.54 7.14
CA ARG A 55 -6.52 -34.29 8.37
C ARG A 55 -5.26 -35.15 8.22
N THR A 56 -4.89 -35.49 6.99
CA THR A 56 -3.74 -36.36 6.68
C THR A 56 -2.49 -35.58 6.27
N GLY A 57 -2.57 -34.26 6.06
CA GLY A 57 -1.48 -33.43 5.55
C GLY A 57 -0.99 -33.85 4.16
N LYS A 58 -1.85 -34.53 3.40
CA LYS A 58 -1.51 -35.15 2.11
C LYS A 58 -2.65 -34.99 1.13
N LEU A 59 -2.30 -34.59 -0.09
CA LEU A 59 -3.18 -34.58 -1.24
C LEU A 59 -3.32 -36.00 -1.84
N SER A 60 -4.28 -36.17 -2.74
CA SER A 60 -4.45 -37.40 -3.52
C SER A 60 -3.13 -37.78 -4.20
N GLY A 61 -2.69 -39.04 -4.04
CA GLY A 61 -1.43 -39.52 -4.62
C GLY A 61 -0.18 -39.38 -3.74
N ASN A 62 -0.32 -39.29 -2.40
CA ASN A 62 0.78 -39.17 -1.43
C ASN A 62 1.62 -37.88 -1.54
N GLN A 63 1.12 -36.86 -2.25
CA GLN A 63 1.79 -35.56 -2.33
C GLN A 63 1.57 -34.76 -1.04
N LEU A 64 2.58 -34.02 -0.59
CA LEU A 64 2.44 -33.12 0.56
C LEU A 64 1.43 -32.01 0.25
N GLU A 65 0.64 -31.67 1.25
CA GLU A 65 -0.30 -30.56 1.18
C GLU A 65 0.42 -29.20 1.29
N PRO A 66 0.03 -28.19 0.51
CA PRO A 66 0.60 -26.84 0.63
C PRO A 66 0.24 -26.20 1.97
N ALA A 67 1.14 -25.35 2.47
CA ALA A 67 0.92 -24.55 3.68
C ALA A 67 0.66 -23.08 3.31
N ILE A 68 -0.10 -22.38 4.14
CA ILE A 68 -0.33 -20.95 3.99
C ILE A 68 0.93 -20.16 4.38
N ASP A 69 1.29 -19.16 3.59
CA ASP A 69 2.38 -18.25 3.93
C ASP A 69 1.91 -17.28 5.03
N THR A 70 2.49 -17.42 6.22
CA THR A 70 2.16 -16.57 7.38
C THR A 70 2.93 -15.26 7.40
N THR A 71 3.82 -15.03 6.43
CA THR A 71 4.55 -13.76 6.28
C THR A 71 3.73 -12.70 5.54
N VAL A 72 2.63 -13.10 4.89
CA VAL A 72 1.69 -12.18 4.23
C VAL A 72 0.40 -12.03 5.04
N PRO A 73 -0.28 -10.86 4.98
CA PRO A 73 -1.54 -10.66 5.69
C PRO A 73 -2.65 -11.61 5.20
N LEU A 74 -3.32 -12.28 6.14
CA LEU A 74 -4.47 -13.16 5.86
C LEU A 74 -5.81 -12.40 5.75
N SER A 75 -5.76 -11.08 5.95
CA SER A 75 -6.87 -10.16 5.82
C SER A 75 -6.54 -9.07 4.82
N PHE A 76 -7.52 -8.73 3.99
CA PHE A 76 -7.47 -7.59 3.11
C PHE A 76 -8.57 -6.61 3.50
N GLU A 77 -8.19 -5.40 3.86
CA GLU A 77 -9.10 -4.35 4.27
C GLU A 77 -9.02 -3.18 3.30
N ASN A 78 -10.17 -2.60 2.99
CA ASN A 78 -10.25 -1.39 2.18
C ASN A 78 -11.54 -0.62 2.51
N LYS A 79 -11.74 0.52 1.86
CA LYS A 79 -12.90 1.39 2.09
C LYS A 79 -13.53 1.87 0.79
N ILE A 80 -14.78 2.27 0.89
CA ILE A 80 -15.58 2.84 -0.20
C ILE A 80 -16.09 4.19 0.29
N ASN A 81 -15.79 5.26 -0.45
CA ASN A 81 -16.29 6.60 -0.14
C ASN A 81 -17.59 6.85 -0.88
N ILE A 82 -18.48 7.62 -0.26
CA ILE A 82 -19.70 8.10 -0.90
C ILE A 82 -19.38 9.47 -1.49
N ALA A 83 -19.57 9.62 -2.81
CA ALA A 83 -19.46 10.89 -3.48
C ALA A 83 -20.50 11.86 -2.91
N ASN A 84 -20.05 13.02 -2.45
CA ASN A 84 -20.90 14.10 -1.98
C ASN A 84 -20.45 15.40 -2.66
N ASN A 85 -21.39 16.30 -2.93
CA ASN A 85 -21.10 17.63 -3.49
C ASN A 85 -20.44 17.64 -4.90
N CYS A 86 -20.71 16.63 -5.74
CA CYS A 86 -20.21 16.53 -7.13
C CYS A 86 -21.15 17.15 -8.19
N GLY A 87 -21.80 18.27 -7.87
CA GLY A 87 -22.69 18.93 -8.83
C GLY A 87 -23.97 18.13 -9.19
N LYS A 88 -24.40 18.19 -10.45
CA LYS A 88 -25.69 17.63 -10.94
C LYS A 88 -25.56 16.31 -11.67
N ASP A 89 -24.37 15.98 -12.12
CA ASP A 89 -24.03 14.75 -12.85
C ASP A 89 -23.45 13.67 -11.94
N ASP A 90 -23.34 13.94 -10.63
CA ASP A 90 -22.81 13.02 -9.61
C ASP A 90 -21.36 12.56 -9.88
N ILE A 91 -20.60 13.31 -10.70
CA ILE A 91 -19.21 13.01 -11.07
C ILE A 91 -18.31 14.12 -10.55
N CYS A 92 -17.52 13.85 -9.50
CA CYS A 92 -16.60 14.83 -8.94
C CYS A 92 -15.38 15.02 -9.87
N VAL A 93 -15.19 16.24 -10.39
CA VAL A 93 -14.01 16.62 -11.17
C VAL A 93 -13.12 17.57 -10.36
N PRO A 94 -12.05 17.05 -9.72
CA PRO A 94 -11.15 17.87 -8.94
C PRO A 94 -10.12 18.60 -9.83
N ASP A 95 -9.64 19.75 -9.36
CA ASP A 95 -8.53 20.52 -9.95
C ASP A 95 -7.42 20.68 -8.91
N LEU A 96 -6.72 19.57 -8.63
CA LEU A 96 -5.65 19.51 -7.64
C LEU A 96 -4.36 20.14 -8.19
N LYS A 97 -3.85 21.14 -7.48
CA LYS A 97 -2.58 21.82 -7.77
C LYS A 97 -1.66 21.71 -6.56
N VAL A 98 -0.38 21.45 -6.85
CA VAL A 98 0.66 21.33 -5.83
C VAL A 98 1.73 22.36 -6.14
N HIS A 99 2.04 23.18 -5.14
CA HIS A 99 3.15 24.13 -5.18
C HIS A 99 4.15 23.75 -4.08
N ALA A 100 5.42 23.63 -4.44
CA ALA A 100 6.48 23.28 -3.51
C ALA A 100 7.61 24.32 -3.59
N THR A 101 8.02 24.83 -2.45
CA THR A 101 9.12 25.78 -2.32
C THR A 101 10.05 25.35 -1.21
N SER A 102 11.36 25.55 -1.39
CA SER A 102 12.30 25.29 -0.31
C SER A 102 12.54 26.54 0.53
N ASP A 103 12.87 26.33 1.80
CA ASP A 103 13.44 27.34 2.69
C ASP A 103 14.79 27.91 2.22
N ARG A 104 15.48 27.22 1.30
CA ARG A 104 16.80 27.62 0.79
C ARG A 104 16.96 27.37 -0.70
N ASP A 105 17.67 28.26 -1.39
CA ASP A 105 17.97 28.11 -2.83
C ASP A 105 19.06 27.07 -3.13
N LYS A 106 19.95 26.81 -2.15
CA LYS A 106 21.11 25.93 -2.30
C LYS A 106 21.27 25.04 -1.07
N PHE A 107 21.54 23.77 -1.32
CA PHE A 107 21.89 22.79 -0.29
C PHE A 107 23.41 22.54 -0.31
N LEU A 108 24.07 22.73 0.84
CA LEU A 108 25.52 22.57 0.98
C LEU A 108 25.83 21.24 1.66
N ILE A 109 26.72 20.45 1.05
CA ILE A 109 27.13 19.14 1.55
C ILE A 109 28.35 19.32 2.48
N GLY A 110 28.34 18.64 3.62
CA GLY A 110 29.45 18.65 4.59
C GLY A 110 29.39 19.79 5.62
N THR A 111 28.29 20.56 5.65
CA THR A 111 28.02 21.54 6.69
C THR A 111 27.34 20.90 7.91
N LYS A 112 27.39 21.59 9.06
CA LYS A 112 26.71 21.14 10.29
C LYS A 112 25.17 21.16 10.15
N ASP A 113 24.63 22.09 9.35
CA ASP A 113 23.23 22.05 8.94
C ASP A 113 23.12 21.22 7.65
N ASN A 114 22.46 20.08 7.76
CA ASN A 114 22.23 19.09 6.71
C ASN A 114 20.73 18.81 6.51
N THR A 115 19.87 19.66 7.06
CA THR A 115 18.41 19.57 6.90
C THR A 115 17.95 20.54 5.83
N MET A 116 16.77 20.36 5.24
CA MET A 116 16.17 21.30 4.28
C MET A 116 14.65 21.20 4.42
N MET A 117 13.98 22.33 4.53
CA MET A 117 12.53 22.36 4.69
C MET A 117 11.87 22.64 3.35
N ILE A 118 10.90 21.80 2.99
CA ILE A 118 10.09 21.97 1.78
C ILE A 118 8.69 22.37 2.22
N ASN A 119 8.30 23.59 1.89
CA ASN A 119 6.95 24.08 2.09
C ASN A 119 6.10 23.61 0.92
N VAL A 120 5.01 22.92 1.21
CA VAL A 120 4.13 22.36 0.17
C VAL A 120 2.72 22.82 0.40
N THR A 121 2.13 23.41 -0.63
CA THR A 121 0.76 23.88 -0.66
C THR A 121 -0.02 23.05 -1.66
N VAL A 122 -1.13 22.47 -1.20
CA VAL A 122 -2.05 21.71 -2.05
C VAL A 122 -3.37 22.49 -2.12
N GLU A 123 -3.81 22.76 -3.34
CA GLU A 123 -5.02 23.52 -3.62
C GLU A 123 -5.96 22.66 -4.47
N ASN A 124 -7.26 22.79 -4.25
CA ASN A 124 -8.27 22.20 -5.11
C ASN A 124 -9.16 23.33 -5.65
N GLY A 125 -9.04 23.63 -6.94
CA GLY A 125 -9.86 24.64 -7.62
C GLY A 125 -11.17 24.10 -8.19
N GLY A 126 -11.40 22.79 -8.10
CA GLY A 126 -12.54 22.08 -8.67
C GLY A 126 -13.52 21.60 -7.61
N GLU A 127 -14.18 20.48 -7.88
CA GLU A 127 -15.09 19.82 -6.95
C GLU A 127 -14.35 19.00 -5.90
N ASP A 128 -15.07 18.52 -4.87
CA ASP A 128 -14.47 17.79 -3.75
C ASP A 128 -13.68 16.55 -4.20
N SER A 129 -12.50 16.36 -3.60
CA SER A 129 -11.57 15.28 -3.92
C SER A 129 -11.38 14.35 -2.72
N TYR A 130 -12.02 13.19 -2.76
CA TYR A 130 -11.93 12.18 -1.72
C TYR A 130 -10.59 11.43 -1.78
N GLU A 131 -10.03 11.12 -0.62
CA GLU A 131 -8.76 10.40 -0.48
C GLU A 131 -7.58 11.02 -1.21
N THR A 132 -7.56 12.35 -1.30
CA THR A 132 -6.42 13.07 -1.84
C THR A 132 -5.16 12.68 -1.08
N LYS A 133 -4.18 12.15 -1.81
CA LYS A 133 -2.87 11.77 -1.31
C LYS A 133 -1.81 12.56 -2.03
N LEU A 134 -0.84 13.01 -1.27
CA LEU A 134 0.35 13.68 -1.76
C LEU A 134 1.51 12.67 -1.70
N TYR A 135 2.34 12.65 -2.74
CA TYR A 135 3.49 11.76 -2.81
C TYR A 135 4.76 12.56 -3.07
N PHE A 136 5.84 12.20 -2.38
CA PHE A 136 7.17 12.75 -2.57
C PHE A 136 8.16 11.64 -2.84
N ASP A 137 8.92 11.80 -3.90
CA ASP A 137 10.09 10.97 -4.16
C ASP A 137 11.27 11.62 -3.43
N VAL A 138 11.81 10.92 -2.43
CA VAL A 138 12.98 11.39 -1.69
C VAL A 138 14.23 10.96 -2.48
N PRO A 139 15.09 11.91 -2.91
CA PRO A 139 16.31 11.56 -3.63
C PRO A 139 17.26 10.72 -2.77
N GLU A 140 18.12 9.95 -3.43
CA GLU A 140 19.16 9.18 -2.75
C GLU A 140 20.08 10.10 -1.93
N GLY A 141 20.41 9.68 -0.70
CA GLY A 141 21.21 10.47 0.24
C GLY A 141 20.40 11.43 1.11
N PHE A 142 19.08 11.52 0.91
CA PHE A 142 18.17 12.27 1.78
C PHE A 142 17.24 11.32 2.55
N GLU A 143 16.80 11.77 3.72
CA GLU A 143 15.83 11.08 4.55
C GLU A 143 14.71 12.03 4.96
N TYR A 144 13.49 11.53 4.98
CA TYR A 144 12.34 12.27 5.49
C TYR A 144 12.37 12.29 7.03
N SER A 145 12.51 13.49 7.61
CA SER A 145 12.66 13.66 9.06
C SER A 145 11.36 14.03 9.80
N GLY A 146 10.28 14.38 9.10
CA GLY A 146 9.01 14.76 9.71
C GLY A 146 8.30 15.93 9.03
N VAL A 147 7.14 16.30 9.59
CA VAL A 147 6.30 17.42 9.13
C VAL A 147 6.13 18.43 10.27
N VAL A 148 6.14 19.71 9.91
CA VAL A 148 5.75 20.81 10.79
C VAL A 148 4.50 21.45 10.18
N SER A 149 3.36 21.34 10.87
CA SER A 149 2.10 21.95 10.40
C SER A 149 2.01 23.40 10.86
N THR A 150 1.71 24.31 9.94
CA THR A 150 1.45 25.73 10.25
C THR A 150 -0.03 26.03 10.49
N ASP A 151 -0.93 25.11 10.12
CA ASP A 151 -2.39 25.26 10.21
C ASP A 151 -3.07 24.11 10.99
N GLU A 152 -4.35 24.29 11.30
CA GLU A 152 -5.22 23.30 11.97
C GLU A 152 -5.44 22.01 11.14
N LYS A 153 -5.17 22.04 9.84
CA LYS A 153 -5.27 20.87 8.96
C LYS A 153 -3.95 20.11 8.93
N VAL A 154 -3.83 19.12 9.81
CA VAL A 154 -2.65 18.25 9.88
C VAL A 154 -2.71 17.20 8.77
N CYS A 155 -1.74 17.27 7.85
CA CYS A 155 -1.45 16.17 6.94
C CYS A 155 -0.56 15.14 7.64
N ASN A 156 -0.97 13.88 7.62
CA ASN A 156 -0.17 12.77 8.14
C ASN A 156 0.70 12.21 7.03
N PHE A 157 2.01 12.21 7.27
CA PHE A 157 3.02 11.72 6.34
C PHE A 157 3.62 10.41 6.83
N ARG A 158 3.79 9.48 5.89
CA ARG A 158 4.39 8.16 6.15
C ARG A 158 5.35 7.78 5.04
N ALA A 159 6.55 7.32 5.42
CA ALA A 159 7.48 6.69 4.51
C ALA A 159 6.93 5.33 4.01
N LEU A 160 6.98 5.15 2.70
CA LEU A 160 6.59 3.94 1.99
C LEU A 160 7.82 3.05 1.75
N LYS A 161 7.57 1.75 1.54
CA LYS A 161 8.63 0.75 1.37
C LYS A 161 9.45 0.93 0.08
N ASP A 162 8.94 1.71 -0.87
CA ASP A 162 9.58 1.99 -2.16
C ASP A 162 10.42 3.28 -2.14
N GLY A 163 10.69 3.86 -0.96
CA GLY A 163 11.49 5.08 -0.81
C GLY A 163 10.70 6.38 -0.99
N ARG A 164 9.40 6.30 -1.24
CA ARG A 164 8.52 7.48 -1.33
C ARG A 164 7.95 7.85 0.03
N VAL A 165 7.45 9.08 0.16
CA VAL A 165 6.66 9.52 1.31
C VAL A 165 5.25 9.84 0.83
N SER A 166 4.24 9.33 1.53
CA SER A 166 2.84 9.64 1.26
C SER A 166 2.24 10.48 2.39
N GLY A 167 1.66 11.62 2.02
CA GLY A 167 0.87 12.49 2.89
C GLY A 167 -0.62 12.36 2.60
N HIS A 168 -1.46 12.37 3.63
CA HIS A 168 -2.92 12.53 3.48
C HIS A 168 -3.45 13.45 4.58
N SER A 169 -4.45 14.26 4.27
CA SER A 169 -5.22 14.95 5.30
C SER A 169 -6.01 13.91 6.11
N ASN A 170 -6.10 14.13 7.42
CA ASN A 170 -7.17 13.52 8.21
C ASN A 170 -8.54 14.03 7.76
#